data_AF-A0A9E1PY17-F1
#
_entry.id   AF-A0A9E1PY17-F1
#
_cell.length_a   1.000
_cell.length_b   1.000
_cell.length_c   1.000
_cell.angle_alpha   90.00
_cell.angle_beta   90.00
_cell.angle_gamma   90.00
#
_symmetry.space_group_name_H-M   'P 1'
#
loop_
_entity.id
_entity.type
_entity.pdbx_description
1 polymer ?
#
loop_
_entity_poly.entity_id
_entity_poly.type
_entity_poly.pdbx_seq_one_letter_code
_entity_poly.pdbx_strand_id
1 'polypeptide(L)'
;MYAKYFRTALIAPTAALFMSMASVTHALPLVGAGFDLLQTQPGTSLDTALLSTPLPLGIIPLEGVPLESFDFGGTTGVQSTGNADTIIERKTDAEVPGAPNSTTIDIEIVALQLKSVNPIDLSPLGPLPTDFIYITLQTQRLPGEGSVVPAPTPSTGQMTINFADDNGGTFDSFFDVFFDIRVGALDGNIIFSDDKRFETVGVEWDRLPEIGAILIDGINHFLAGSGDPSGDFFPGPIVELSPVDEENTIHNVKTATIPEPATSLLLLTGLLGMGAMRRRKTV
;
A
#
# COMPACT_ATOMS: atom_id res chain seq x y z
N MET A 1 -83.23 50.95 -26.22
CA MET A 1 -82.19 50.66 -27.23
C MET A 1 -80.84 50.90 -26.57
N TYR A 2 -80.20 49.92 -25.92
CA TYR A 2 -79.26 48.93 -26.49
C TYR A 2 -78.34 49.56 -27.56
N ALA A 3 -77.02 49.62 -27.41
CA ALA A 3 -76.13 48.54 -27.05
C ALA A 3 -74.86 48.97 -26.29
N LYS A 4 -74.45 48.10 -25.35
CA LYS A 4 -73.14 48.07 -24.69
C LYS A 4 -72.09 47.58 -25.70
N TYR A 5 -70.95 48.26 -25.81
CA TYR A 5 -69.73 47.69 -26.39
C TYR A 5 -68.74 47.38 -25.27
N PHE A 6 -68.73 46.11 -24.86
CA PHE A 6 -67.62 45.47 -24.17
C PHE A 6 -66.54 45.18 -25.22
N ARG A 7 -65.31 45.67 -25.03
CA ARG A 7 -64.14 45.12 -25.71
C ARG A 7 -63.13 44.66 -24.67
N THR A 8 -63.05 43.34 -24.63
CA THR A 8 -62.21 42.45 -23.83
C THR A 8 -60.74 42.82 -23.99
N ALA A 9 -60.07 43.13 -22.87
CA ALA A 9 -58.61 43.22 -22.83
C ALA A 9 -58.05 41.79 -22.85
N LEU A 10 -57.33 41.44 -23.92
CA LEU A 10 -56.59 40.19 -24.04
C LEU A 10 -55.26 40.37 -23.28
N ILE A 11 -55.21 39.94 -22.02
CA ILE A 11 -53.96 39.87 -21.26
C ILE A 11 -53.28 38.56 -21.67
N ALA A 12 -52.21 38.66 -22.46
CA ALA A 12 -51.32 37.54 -22.75
C ALA A 12 -50.44 37.28 -21.52
N PRO A 13 -50.39 36.06 -20.96
CA PRO A 13 -49.39 35.74 -19.95
C PRO A 13 -48.07 35.39 -20.66
N THR A 14 -47.10 36.29 -20.58
CA THR A 14 -45.70 35.99 -20.88
C THR A 14 -45.18 35.06 -19.78
N ALA A 15 -45.24 33.76 -20.01
CA ALA A 15 -44.58 32.77 -19.18
C ALA A 15 -43.06 32.87 -19.41
N ALA A 16 -42.36 33.56 -18.51
CA ALA A 16 -40.91 33.56 -18.47
C ALA A 16 -40.43 32.19 -17.96
N LEU A 17 -40.01 31.32 -18.89
CA LEU A 17 -39.37 30.05 -18.58
C LEU A 17 -37.94 30.34 -18.08
N PHE A 18 -37.77 30.50 -16.77
CA PHE A 18 -36.45 30.46 -16.14
C PHE A 18 -35.93 29.02 -16.22
N MET A 19 -35.15 28.70 -17.25
CA MET A 19 -34.27 27.53 -17.21
C MET A 19 -33.18 27.82 -16.16
N SER A 20 -33.42 27.37 -14.92
CA SER A 20 -32.33 27.19 -13.98
C SER A 20 -31.41 26.11 -14.56
N MET A 21 -30.27 26.52 -15.13
CA MET A 21 -29.15 25.62 -15.36
C MET A 21 -28.73 25.10 -13.98
N ALA A 22 -29.26 23.94 -13.59
CA ALA A 22 -28.70 23.21 -12.47
C ALA A 22 -27.29 22.82 -12.90
N SER A 23 -26.28 23.58 -12.45
CA SER A 23 -24.90 23.12 -12.51
C SER A 23 -24.86 21.79 -11.76
N VAL A 24 -24.60 20.70 -12.49
CA VAL A 24 -24.31 19.43 -11.85
C VAL A 24 -22.98 19.64 -11.14
N THR A 25 -23.02 19.84 -9.82
CA THR A 25 -21.81 19.82 -9.00
C THR A 25 -21.36 18.37 -8.96
N HIS A 26 -20.40 18.02 -9.82
CA HIS A 26 -19.69 16.76 -9.69
C HIS A 26 -18.74 16.88 -8.49
N ALA A 27 -18.69 15.84 -7.66
CA ALA A 27 -17.63 15.72 -6.66
C ALA A 27 -16.28 15.63 -7.40
N LEU A 28 -15.26 16.27 -6.85
CA LEU A 28 -13.92 16.21 -7.43
C LEU A 28 -13.33 14.81 -7.20
N PRO A 29 -12.66 14.20 -8.20
CA PRO A 29 -11.94 12.96 -7.98
C PRO A 29 -10.87 13.18 -6.90
N LEU A 30 -10.88 12.28 -5.92
CA LEU A 30 -10.09 12.37 -4.70
C LEU A 30 -9.53 11.00 -4.33
N VAL A 31 -8.24 10.91 -4.04
CA VAL A 31 -7.66 9.81 -3.25
C VAL A 31 -7.26 10.40 -1.91
N GLY A 32 -7.78 9.85 -0.81
CA GLY A 32 -7.49 10.35 0.52
C GLY A 32 -6.07 10.02 0.98
N ALA A 33 -5.54 10.88 1.84
CA ALA A 33 -4.44 10.52 2.74
C ALA A 33 -4.81 9.26 3.52
N GLY A 34 -3.82 8.43 3.82
CA GLY A 34 -4.05 7.12 4.40
C GLY A 34 -2.83 6.22 4.26
N PHE A 35 -3.05 4.91 4.33
CA PHE A 35 -1.98 3.92 4.30
C PHE A 35 -2.24 2.84 3.27
N ASP A 36 -1.19 2.38 2.62
CA ASP A 36 -1.17 1.15 1.84
C ASP A 36 -0.55 0.05 2.69
N LEU A 37 -1.33 -1.00 2.95
CA LEU A 37 -0.87 -2.19 3.66
C LEU A 37 -0.49 -3.22 2.61
N LEU A 38 0.80 -3.53 2.51
CA LEU A 38 1.36 -4.33 1.44
C LEU A 38 2.02 -5.58 1.99
N GLN A 39 1.90 -6.67 1.23
CA GLN A 39 2.56 -7.94 1.50
C GLN A 39 3.47 -8.32 0.34
N THR A 40 4.69 -8.72 0.69
CA THR A 40 5.73 -9.18 -0.23
C THR A 40 5.28 -10.43 -0.96
N GLN A 41 5.54 -10.45 -2.27
CA GLN A 41 5.29 -11.56 -3.17
C GLN A 41 6.59 -12.25 -3.58
N PRO A 42 6.53 -13.53 -4.02
CA PRO A 42 7.68 -14.21 -4.60
C PRO A 42 8.30 -13.42 -5.76
N GLY A 43 9.63 -13.49 -5.87
CA GLY A 43 10.41 -12.71 -6.85
C GLY A 43 11.06 -11.46 -6.27
N THR A 44 10.81 -11.13 -5.01
CA THR A 44 11.53 -10.06 -4.30
C THR A 44 12.97 -10.46 -4.04
N SER A 45 13.91 -9.56 -4.33
CA SER A 45 15.35 -9.79 -4.16
C SER A 45 16.14 -8.50 -3.97
N LEU A 46 17.30 -8.63 -3.32
CA LEU A 46 18.28 -7.55 -3.16
C LEU A 46 19.63 -7.98 -3.74
N ASP A 47 20.18 -7.20 -4.67
CA ASP A 47 21.56 -7.37 -5.12
C ASP A 47 22.53 -6.65 -4.18
N THR A 48 23.14 -7.43 -3.28
CA THR A 48 24.05 -6.88 -2.30
C THR A 48 25.39 -6.41 -2.89
N ALA A 49 25.70 -6.79 -4.13
CA ALA A 49 26.89 -6.32 -4.83
C ALA A 49 26.74 -4.86 -5.32
N LEU A 50 25.50 -4.34 -5.35
CA LEU A 50 25.15 -3.00 -5.84
C LEU A 50 24.69 -2.07 -4.71
N LEU A 51 25.09 -2.40 -3.48
CA LEU A 51 25.03 -1.56 -2.30
C LEU A 51 26.16 -0.52 -2.33
N SER A 52 26.01 0.58 -1.60
CA SER A 52 27.01 1.66 -1.50
C SER A 52 28.36 1.14 -1.02
N THR A 53 28.33 0.13 -0.15
CA THR A 53 29.47 -0.73 0.15
C THR A 53 29.10 -2.17 -0.23
N PRO A 54 29.58 -2.67 -1.38
CA PRO A 54 29.21 -3.99 -1.87
C PRO A 54 29.50 -5.10 -0.85
N LEU A 55 28.49 -5.92 -0.54
CA LEU A 55 28.69 -7.16 0.21
C LEU A 55 28.88 -8.31 -0.79
N PRO A 56 29.83 -9.22 -0.56
CA PRO A 56 30.08 -10.37 -1.44
C PRO A 56 29.05 -11.49 -1.25
N LEU A 57 27.76 -11.16 -1.08
CA LEU A 57 26.67 -12.12 -0.91
C LEU A 57 25.86 -12.34 -2.21
N GLY A 58 26.00 -11.43 -3.18
CA GLY A 58 25.28 -11.48 -4.46
C GLY A 58 23.79 -11.17 -4.31
N ILE A 59 22.97 -11.79 -5.15
CA ILE A 59 21.50 -11.61 -5.16
C ILE A 59 20.87 -12.50 -4.09
N ILE A 60 20.14 -11.87 -3.18
CA ILE A 60 19.48 -12.54 -2.06
C ILE A 60 17.97 -12.54 -2.31
N PRO A 61 17.32 -13.72 -2.43
CA PRO A 61 15.87 -13.79 -2.46
C PRO A 61 15.29 -13.52 -1.08
N LEU A 62 14.22 -12.73 -1.04
CA LEU A 62 13.59 -12.25 0.18
C LEU A 62 12.11 -12.65 0.23
N GLU A 63 11.59 -12.77 1.43
CA GLU A 63 10.17 -12.93 1.73
C GLU A 63 9.77 -11.95 2.85
N GLY A 64 8.49 -11.59 2.88
CA GLY A 64 7.92 -10.72 3.90
C GLY A 64 7.79 -11.40 5.25
N VAL A 65 7.99 -10.64 6.32
CA VAL A 65 7.67 -11.04 7.68
C VAL A 65 6.50 -10.18 8.16
N PRO A 66 5.33 -10.78 8.45
CA PRO A 66 4.16 -10.01 8.86
C PRO A 66 4.44 -9.14 10.10
N LEU A 67 3.97 -7.89 10.06
CA LEU A 67 4.08 -6.94 11.16
C LEU A 67 3.23 -7.32 12.38
N GLU A 68 2.21 -8.18 12.17
CA GLU A 68 1.13 -8.56 13.10
C GLU A 68 0.20 -7.39 13.49
N SER A 69 0.77 -6.28 13.93
CA SER A 69 0.07 -5.05 14.29
C SER A 69 0.92 -3.80 14.06
N PHE A 70 0.26 -2.67 13.85
CA PHE A 70 0.92 -1.36 13.68
C PHE A 70 0.11 -0.27 14.38
N ASP A 71 0.81 0.70 14.99
CA ASP A 71 0.18 1.87 15.61
C ASP A 71 0.04 2.99 14.58
N PHE A 72 -1.18 3.17 14.08
CA PHE A 72 -1.50 4.25 13.13
C PHE A 72 -1.69 5.61 13.83
N GLY A 73 -1.53 5.66 15.15
CA GLY A 73 -1.67 6.88 15.94
C GLY A 73 -3.12 7.38 16.03
N GLY A 74 -3.26 8.60 16.57
CA GLY A 74 -4.55 9.28 16.70
C GLY A 74 -5.58 8.49 17.50
N THR A 75 -6.83 8.50 17.03
CA THR A 75 -7.93 7.72 17.62
C THR A 75 -7.99 6.28 17.13
N THR A 76 -7.28 5.96 16.04
CA THR A 76 -7.26 4.62 15.45
C THR A 76 -6.35 3.69 16.24
N GLY A 77 -5.18 4.19 16.67
CA GLY A 77 -4.23 3.47 17.50
C GLY A 77 -3.70 2.19 16.85
N VAL A 78 -3.41 1.20 17.70
CA VAL A 78 -2.88 -0.11 17.27
C VAL A 78 -3.96 -0.93 16.59
N GLN A 79 -3.70 -1.37 15.36
CA GLN A 79 -4.56 -2.24 14.58
C GLN A 79 -3.78 -3.49 14.10
N SER A 80 -4.49 -4.59 13.86
CA SER A 80 -3.89 -5.74 13.18
C SER A 80 -3.65 -5.40 11.72
N THR A 81 -2.53 -5.86 11.18
CA THR A 81 -2.12 -5.58 9.79
C THR A 81 -2.26 -6.79 8.88
N GLY A 82 -2.81 -7.91 9.38
CA GLY A 82 -2.91 -9.14 8.61
C GLY A 82 -1.52 -9.62 8.18
N ASN A 83 -1.38 -9.96 6.90
CA ASN A 83 -0.11 -10.39 6.32
C ASN A 83 0.81 -9.22 5.90
N ALA A 84 0.46 -7.96 6.18
CA ALA A 84 1.29 -6.85 5.74
C ALA A 84 2.68 -6.90 6.39
N ASP A 85 3.70 -6.73 5.57
CA ASP A 85 5.13 -6.63 5.94
C ASP A 85 5.72 -5.26 5.56
N THR A 86 5.01 -4.52 4.72
CA THR A 86 5.36 -3.17 4.28
C THR A 86 4.16 -2.25 4.45
N ILE A 87 4.37 -1.05 5.00
CA ILE A 87 3.33 -0.02 5.11
C ILE A 87 3.86 1.28 4.52
N ILE A 88 3.10 1.84 3.59
CA ILE A 88 3.34 3.15 2.99
C ILE A 88 2.26 4.11 3.48
N GLU A 89 2.63 5.31 3.89
CA GLU A 89 1.73 6.40 4.23
C GLU A 89 1.64 7.40 3.07
N ARG A 90 0.41 7.69 2.62
CA ARG A 90 0.08 8.85 1.78
C ARG A 90 -0.14 10.06 2.69
N LYS A 91 0.74 11.05 2.60
CA LYS A 91 0.77 12.18 3.56
C LYS A 91 -0.37 13.18 3.38
N THR A 92 -0.90 13.31 2.16
CA THR A 92 -1.92 14.30 1.81
C THR A 92 -2.92 13.73 0.82
N ASP A 93 -4.11 14.33 0.82
CA ASP A 93 -5.13 14.07 -0.18
C ASP A 93 -4.65 14.43 -1.59
N ALA A 94 -4.91 13.53 -2.53
CA ALA A 94 -4.71 13.72 -3.96
C ALA A 94 -6.04 14.08 -4.62
N GLU A 95 -6.29 15.37 -4.82
CA GLU A 95 -7.51 15.91 -5.42
C GLU A 95 -7.21 16.55 -6.78
N VAL A 96 -8.09 16.32 -7.77
CA VAL A 96 -8.00 16.93 -9.11
C VAL A 96 -9.32 17.61 -9.51
N PRO A 97 -9.31 18.63 -10.38
CA PRO A 97 -10.53 19.36 -10.79
C PRO A 97 -11.52 18.53 -11.63
N GLY A 98 -11.17 17.29 -11.98
CA GLY A 98 -11.95 16.36 -12.79
C GLY A 98 -11.04 15.34 -13.46
N ALA A 99 -11.58 14.18 -13.84
CA ALA A 99 -10.85 13.15 -14.58
C ALA A 99 -11.10 13.27 -16.11
N PRO A 100 -10.12 12.94 -16.97
CA PRO A 100 -8.79 12.45 -16.63
C PRO A 100 -7.83 13.59 -16.24
N ASN A 101 -7.04 13.38 -15.18
CA ASN A 101 -6.04 14.35 -14.69
C ASN A 101 -5.07 13.66 -13.72
N SER A 102 -4.04 14.36 -13.26
CA SER A 102 -3.08 13.83 -12.30
C SER A 102 -2.66 14.84 -11.25
N THR A 103 -2.17 14.32 -10.12
CA THR A 103 -1.58 15.11 -9.04
C THR A 103 -0.49 14.31 -8.35
N THR A 104 0.46 14.99 -7.72
CA THR A 104 1.58 14.38 -7.00
C THR A 104 1.44 14.66 -5.52
N ILE A 105 1.61 13.62 -4.71
CA ILE A 105 1.60 13.68 -3.25
C ILE A 105 2.89 13.11 -2.68
N ASP A 106 3.25 13.55 -1.48
CA ASP A 106 4.36 12.98 -0.73
C ASP A 106 3.92 11.68 -0.05
N ILE A 107 4.84 10.71 -0.01
CA ILE A 107 4.64 9.37 0.56
C ILE A 107 5.82 8.97 1.43
N GLU A 108 5.61 8.06 2.37
CA GLU A 108 6.67 7.54 3.25
C GLU A 108 6.48 6.04 3.52
N ILE A 109 7.55 5.25 3.45
CA ILE A 109 7.52 3.88 3.99
C ILE A 109 7.73 3.98 5.50
N VAL A 110 6.70 3.62 6.25
CA VAL A 110 6.68 3.71 7.73
C VAL A 110 6.87 2.36 8.41
N ALA A 111 6.77 1.26 7.67
CA ALA A 111 7.16 -0.07 8.12
C ALA A 111 7.69 -0.91 6.95
N LEU A 112 8.73 -1.71 7.22
CA LEU A 112 9.31 -2.69 6.30
C LEU A 112 9.92 -3.82 7.13
N GLN A 113 9.54 -5.08 6.85
CA GLN A 113 10.11 -6.27 7.48
C GLN A 113 10.26 -7.41 6.47
N LEU A 114 11.48 -7.62 5.98
CA LEU A 114 11.78 -8.73 5.08
C LEU A 114 12.80 -9.68 5.71
N LYS A 115 12.88 -10.91 5.21
CA LYS A 115 13.90 -11.89 5.59
C LYS A 115 14.39 -12.64 4.36
N SER A 116 15.61 -13.18 4.42
CA SER A 116 16.08 -14.08 3.37
C SER A 116 15.28 -15.39 3.35
N VAL A 117 15.00 -15.90 2.15
CA VAL A 117 14.28 -17.18 2.00
C VAL A 117 15.10 -18.36 2.56
N ASN A 118 16.43 -18.28 2.44
CA ASN A 118 17.36 -19.28 2.95
C ASN A 118 18.38 -18.63 3.91
N PRO A 119 18.97 -19.40 4.85
CA PRO A 119 20.16 -18.97 5.57
C PRO A 119 21.31 -18.66 4.60
N ILE A 120 22.10 -17.65 4.92
CA ILE A 120 23.18 -17.12 4.08
C ILE A 120 24.51 -17.35 4.78
N ASP A 121 25.53 -17.74 4.02
CA ASP A 121 26.90 -17.80 4.53
C ASP A 121 27.46 -16.38 4.70
N LEU A 122 27.56 -15.94 5.95
CA LEU A 122 28.08 -14.62 6.32
C LEU A 122 29.58 -14.64 6.64
N SER A 123 30.26 -15.78 6.48
CA SER A 123 31.71 -15.89 6.69
C SER A 123 32.55 -14.93 5.83
N PRO A 124 32.13 -14.51 4.62
CA PRO A 124 32.83 -13.47 3.87
C PRO A 124 32.85 -12.09 4.55
N LEU A 125 31.93 -11.83 5.49
CA LEU A 125 31.82 -10.57 6.23
C LEU A 125 32.58 -10.60 7.58
N GLY A 126 33.18 -11.74 7.95
CA GLY A 126 33.90 -11.92 9.21
C GLY A 126 33.53 -13.24 9.90
N PRO A 127 33.79 -13.38 11.22
CA PRO A 127 33.49 -14.60 11.97
C PRO A 127 31.99 -14.71 12.33
N LEU A 128 31.11 -14.52 11.34
CA LEU A 128 29.66 -14.62 11.49
C LEU A 128 29.17 -16.03 11.12
N PRO A 129 28.14 -16.55 11.81
CA PRO A 129 27.55 -17.83 11.47
C PRO A 129 26.74 -17.75 10.16
N THR A 130 26.49 -18.91 9.55
CA THR A 130 25.44 -19.03 8.54
C THR A 130 24.09 -18.84 9.20
N ASP A 131 23.33 -17.83 8.80
CA ASP A 131 22.05 -17.48 9.42
C ASP A 131 21.15 -16.71 8.43
N PHE A 132 19.89 -16.50 8.80
CA PHE A 132 18.99 -15.61 8.07
C PHE A 132 19.41 -14.17 8.23
N ILE A 133 19.27 -13.40 7.15
CA ILE A 133 19.30 -11.94 7.25
C ILE A 133 17.89 -11.38 7.26
N TYR A 134 17.74 -10.22 7.89
CA TYR A 134 16.49 -9.48 7.95
C TYR A 134 16.73 -8.07 7.45
N ILE A 135 15.76 -7.52 6.72
CA ILE A 135 15.77 -6.13 6.27
C ILE A 135 14.67 -5.38 7.00
N THR A 136 15.04 -4.30 7.66
CA THR A 136 14.10 -3.39 8.34
C THR A 136 14.34 -1.98 7.87
N LEU A 137 13.38 -1.07 8.08
CA LEU A 137 13.69 0.36 8.02
C LEU A 137 14.88 0.70 8.94
N GLN A 138 15.68 1.67 8.51
CA GLN A 138 16.84 2.10 9.26
C GLN A 138 16.40 2.60 10.64
N THR A 139 16.92 1.98 11.68
CA THR A 139 16.68 2.38 13.09
C THR A 139 17.83 3.19 13.65
N GLN A 140 19.02 2.99 13.08
CA GLN A 140 20.25 3.62 13.48
C GLN A 140 21.22 3.61 12.30
N ARG A 141 21.82 4.74 11.95
CA ARG A 141 22.95 4.70 11.02
C ARG A 141 24.18 4.25 11.78
N LEU A 142 24.78 3.13 11.39
CA LEU A 142 26.07 2.73 11.94
C LEU A 142 27.08 3.87 11.70
N PRO A 143 27.76 4.36 12.75
CA PRO A 143 28.68 5.48 12.60
C PRO A 143 29.85 5.07 11.71
N GLY A 144 30.19 5.91 10.73
CA GLY A 144 31.55 5.92 10.21
C GLY A 144 32.53 6.17 11.37
N GLU A 145 33.70 5.55 11.32
CA GLU A 145 34.71 5.59 12.39
C GLU A 145 34.83 7.00 13.01
N GLY A 146 34.36 7.16 14.26
CA GLY A 146 34.45 8.41 15.02
C GLY A 146 33.24 9.38 15.02
N SER A 147 32.07 9.03 14.48
CA SER A 147 30.90 9.95 14.44
C SER A 147 29.77 9.67 15.42
N VAL A 148 29.09 10.74 15.84
CA VAL A 148 27.81 10.72 16.56
C VAL A 148 26.79 9.92 15.73
N VAL A 149 26.05 9.02 16.37
CA VAL A 149 24.97 8.26 15.72
C VAL A 149 23.88 9.26 15.28
N PRO A 150 23.69 9.52 13.98
CA PRO A 150 22.61 10.39 13.54
C PRO A 150 21.26 9.68 13.73
N ALA A 151 20.20 10.48 13.89
CA ALA A 151 18.84 9.94 13.87
C ALA A 151 18.59 9.19 12.55
N PRO A 152 17.77 8.13 12.56
CA PRO A 152 17.41 7.43 11.33
C PRO A 152 16.76 8.39 10.32
N THR A 153 17.12 8.26 9.06
CA THR A 153 16.53 9.04 7.97
C THR A 153 15.21 8.40 7.56
N PRO A 154 14.09 9.14 7.50
CA PRO A 154 12.82 8.62 6.99
C PRO A 154 12.91 8.18 5.52
N SER A 155 12.25 7.09 5.16
CA SER A 155 12.18 6.57 3.79
C SER A 155 11.07 7.27 3.01
N THR A 156 11.36 8.46 2.48
CA THR A 156 10.39 9.33 1.80
C THR A 156 10.40 9.17 0.28
N GLY A 157 9.30 9.58 -0.35
CA GLY A 157 9.11 9.47 -1.79
C GLY A 157 8.02 10.40 -2.30
N GLN A 158 7.69 10.25 -3.58
CA GLN A 158 6.52 10.89 -4.19
C GLN A 158 5.71 9.89 -5.01
N MET A 159 4.39 10.07 -5.01
CA MET A 159 3.45 9.31 -5.83
C MET A 159 2.71 10.28 -6.74
N THR A 160 2.75 10.03 -8.04
CA THR A 160 1.90 10.73 -9.02
C THR A 160 0.73 9.84 -9.36
N ILE A 161 -0.47 10.24 -8.94
CA ILE A 161 -1.71 9.52 -9.18
C ILE A 161 -2.35 10.09 -10.44
N ASN A 162 -2.58 9.23 -11.41
CA ASN A 162 -3.28 9.52 -12.66
C ASN A 162 -4.71 8.97 -12.55
N PHE A 163 -5.68 9.87 -12.52
CA PHE A 163 -7.10 9.53 -12.55
C PHE A 163 -7.51 9.30 -14.01
N ALA A 164 -7.92 8.09 -14.35
CA ALA A 164 -8.56 7.81 -15.63
C ALA A 164 -10.05 8.20 -15.56
N ASP A 165 -10.69 7.87 -14.44
CA ASP A 165 -12.03 8.29 -14.04
C ASP A 165 -12.11 8.43 -12.49
N ASP A 166 -13.31 8.59 -11.94
CA ASP A 166 -13.52 8.78 -10.50
C ASP A 166 -13.21 7.51 -9.68
N ASN A 167 -13.18 6.34 -10.31
CA ASN A 167 -13.06 5.03 -9.67
C ASN A 167 -11.68 4.38 -9.85
N GLY A 168 -10.82 4.90 -10.71
CA GLY A 168 -9.51 4.28 -10.92
C GLY A 168 -8.61 5.00 -11.91
N GLY A 169 -7.46 4.39 -12.12
CA GLY A 169 -6.45 4.84 -13.06
C GLY A 169 -5.11 4.19 -12.75
N THR A 170 -4.03 4.93 -12.97
CA THR A 170 -2.67 4.44 -12.72
C THR A 170 -1.92 5.35 -11.77
N PHE A 171 -0.80 4.89 -11.22
CA PHE A 171 0.14 5.74 -10.53
C PHE A 171 1.58 5.36 -10.84
N ASP A 172 2.44 6.36 -10.75
CA ASP A 172 3.89 6.22 -10.72
C ASP A 172 4.35 6.61 -9.32
N SER A 173 5.38 5.95 -8.80
CA SER A 173 5.96 6.35 -7.52
C SER A 173 7.45 6.11 -7.45
N PHE A 174 8.11 6.80 -6.53
CA PHE A 174 9.45 6.45 -6.11
C PHE A 174 9.62 6.64 -4.61
N PHE A 175 10.58 5.92 -4.05
CA PHE A 175 11.06 6.09 -2.67
C PHE A 175 12.58 6.08 -2.64
N ASP A 176 13.17 6.89 -1.77
CA ASP A 176 14.53 6.67 -1.29
C ASP A 176 14.42 5.90 0.03
N VAL A 177 14.76 4.62 0.01
CA VAL A 177 14.55 3.68 1.12
C VAL A 177 15.83 3.54 1.93
N PHE A 178 15.79 3.96 3.20
CA PHE A 178 16.87 3.76 4.16
C PHE A 178 16.60 2.51 5.00
N PHE A 179 17.51 1.54 4.96
CA PHE A 179 17.30 0.24 5.59
C PHE A 179 18.52 -0.28 6.34
N ASP A 180 18.26 -1.19 7.27
CA ASP A 180 19.26 -1.98 8.00
C ASP A 180 19.20 -3.44 7.53
N ILE A 181 20.36 -4.07 7.37
CA ILE A 181 20.51 -5.53 7.25
C ILE A 181 20.94 -6.06 8.61
N ARG A 182 20.15 -7.00 9.14
CA ARG A 182 20.33 -7.63 10.45
C ARG A 182 20.53 -9.12 10.32
N VAL A 183 21.10 -9.74 11.35
CA VAL A 183 21.34 -11.19 11.39
C VAL A 183 20.49 -11.86 12.47
N GLY A 184 19.89 -12.99 12.13
CA GLY A 184 19.23 -13.92 13.05
C GLY A 184 17.80 -13.53 13.45
N ALA A 185 17.51 -12.23 13.62
CA ALA A 185 16.18 -11.72 13.94
C ALA A 185 15.93 -10.29 13.43
N LEU A 186 14.66 -9.86 13.43
CA LEU A 186 14.22 -8.49 13.09
C LEU A 186 14.81 -7.41 14.01
N ASP A 187 15.10 -7.76 15.27
CA ASP A 187 15.78 -6.91 16.26
C ASP A 187 17.24 -7.33 16.46
N GLY A 188 17.75 -8.20 15.58
CA GLY A 188 19.12 -8.68 15.61
C GLY A 188 20.16 -7.59 15.35
N ASN A 189 21.43 -7.97 15.50
CA ASN A 189 22.55 -7.07 15.26
C ASN A 189 22.53 -6.55 13.82
N ILE A 190 22.66 -5.24 13.67
CA ILE A 190 22.86 -4.59 12.37
C ILE A 190 24.28 -4.94 11.90
N ILE A 191 24.37 -5.59 10.75
CA ILE A 191 25.65 -5.88 10.08
C ILE A 191 25.94 -4.88 8.97
N PHE A 192 24.91 -4.20 8.47
CA PHE A 192 25.02 -3.23 7.40
C PHE A 192 23.82 -2.27 7.41
N SER A 193 24.00 -1.06 6.92
CA SER A 193 22.92 -0.11 6.65
C SER A 193 23.19 0.56 5.32
N ASP A 194 22.15 0.79 4.52
CA ASP A 194 22.27 1.46 3.23
C ASP A 194 21.02 2.26 2.88
N ASP A 195 21.09 2.93 1.73
CA ASP A 195 19.94 3.47 1.04
C ASP A 195 19.84 2.95 -0.39
N LYS A 196 18.60 2.78 -0.86
CA LYS A 196 18.31 2.38 -2.24
C LYS A 196 17.06 3.09 -2.72
N ARG A 197 17.11 3.58 -3.95
CA ARG A 197 15.95 4.14 -4.63
C ARG A 197 15.14 3.04 -5.30
N PHE A 198 13.83 3.07 -5.12
CA PHE A 198 12.88 2.18 -5.79
C PHE A 198 11.87 3.01 -6.57
N GLU A 199 11.47 2.54 -7.74
CA GLU A 199 10.52 3.22 -8.63
C GLU A 199 9.47 2.24 -9.18
N THR A 200 8.28 2.76 -9.41
CA THR A 200 7.17 2.07 -10.09
C THR A 200 6.58 2.96 -11.17
N VAL A 201 6.10 2.35 -12.24
CA VAL A 201 5.51 3.06 -13.37
C VAL A 201 4.22 2.37 -13.81
N GLY A 202 3.15 3.15 -13.93
CA GLY A 202 1.89 2.74 -14.53
C GLY A 202 1.16 1.65 -13.76
N VAL A 203 1.29 1.61 -12.43
CA VAL A 203 0.59 0.63 -11.61
C VAL A 203 -0.89 1.00 -11.54
N GLU A 204 -1.78 0.06 -11.86
CA GLU A 204 -3.22 0.25 -11.77
C GLU A 204 -3.68 0.41 -10.31
N TRP A 205 -4.70 1.23 -10.08
CA TRP A 205 -5.39 1.36 -8.79
C TRP A 205 -6.90 1.47 -8.98
N ASP A 206 -7.66 1.03 -7.98
CA ASP A 206 -9.13 1.04 -7.96
C ASP A 206 -9.64 1.46 -6.56
N ARG A 207 -10.93 1.81 -6.46
CA ARG A 207 -11.66 1.95 -5.19
C ARG A 207 -12.04 0.60 -4.59
N LEU A 208 -12.13 -0.43 -5.41
CA LEU A 208 -12.52 -1.75 -4.96
C LEU A 208 -11.29 -2.55 -4.50
N PRO A 209 -11.27 -2.99 -3.24
CA PRO A 209 -10.19 -3.83 -2.77
C PRO A 209 -10.23 -5.22 -3.42
N GLU A 210 -9.06 -5.85 -3.55
CA GLU A 210 -8.97 -7.25 -3.90
C GLU A 210 -9.69 -8.14 -2.86
N ILE A 211 -10.20 -9.29 -3.30
CA ILE A 211 -10.87 -10.24 -2.41
C ILE A 211 -9.89 -10.70 -1.31
N GLY A 212 -10.28 -10.51 -0.06
CA GLY A 212 -9.49 -10.91 1.11
C GLY A 212 -8.48 -9.86 1.55
N ALA A 213 -8.43 -8.69 0.90
CA ALA A 213 -7.66 -7.56 1.35
C ALA A 213 -8.02 -7.18 2.80
N ILE A 214 -7.02 -6.76 3.55
CA ILE A 214 -7.26 -6.18 4.86
C ILE A 214 -7.88 -4.80 4.72
N LEU A 215 -8.98 -4.55 5.43
CA LEU A 215 -9.69 -3.27 5.44
C LEU A 215 -9.72 -2.75 6.88
N ILE A 216 -9.18 -1.55 7.06
CA ILE A 216 -9.14 -0.84 8.33
C ILE A 216 -9.75 0.54 8.08
N ASP A 217 -10.91 0.77 8.69
CA ASP A 217 -11.65 2.02 8.53
C ASP A 217 -10.84 3.23 9.00
N GLY A 218 -10.78 4.26 8.17
CA GLY A 218 -9.99 5.47 8.40
C GLY A 218 -8.49 5.33 8.12
N ILE A 219 -8.01 4.15 7.69
CA ILE A 219 -6.59 3.89 7.36
C ILE A 219 -6.41 3.62 5.88
N ASN A 220 -7.07 2.59 5.34
CA ASN A 220 -7.03 2.23 3.93
C ASN A 220 -8.43 2.01 3.32
N HIS A 221 -9.47 2.06 4.15
CA HIS A 221 -10.87 1.88 3.77
C HIS A 221 -11.72 2.95 4.45
N PHE A 222 -12.75 3.45 3.78
CA PHE A 222 -13.56 4.59 4.24
C PHE A 222 -12.71 5.71 4.84
N LEU A 223 -11.76 6.20 4.03
CA LEU A 223 -10.79 7.19 4.45
C LEU A 223 -11.47 8.43 5.08
N ALA A 224 -10.77 9.03 6.04
CA ALA A 224 -11.29 10.09 6.91
C ALA A 224 -12.53 9.71 7.75
N GLY A 225 -12.82 8.41 7.92
CA GLY A 225 -13.95 7.93 8.71
C GLY A 225 -15.32 8.35 8.14
N SER A 226 -15.35 8.65 6.84
CA SER A 226 -16.50 9.21 6.13
C SER A 226 -17.63 8.20 5.95
N GLY A 227 -17.33 6.91 6.00
CA GLY A 227 -18.24 5.83 5.56
C GLY A 227 -18.49 5.83 4.05
N ASP A 228 -17.67 6.57 3.29
CA ASP A 228 -17.75 6.73 1.84
C ASP A 228 -16.43 6.22 1.20
N PRO A 229 -16.49 5.25 0.28
CA PRO A 229 -15.29 4.72 -0.37
C PRO A 229 -14.78 5.63 -1.51
N SER A 230 -15.41 6.77 -1.78
CA SER A 230 -15.02 7.69 -2.85
C SER A 230 -13.60 8.24 -2.72
N GLY A 231 -13.00 8.18 -1.53
CA GLY A 231 -11.61 8.53 -1.27
C GLY A 231 -10.64 7.34 -1.26
N ASP A 232 -11.14 6.10 -1.26
CA ASP A 232 -10.32 4.91 -1.02
C ASP A 232 -9.37 4.62 -2.19
N PHE A 233 -8.24 3.98 -1.90
CA PHE A 233 -7.23 3.65 -2.90
C PHE A 233 -6.65 2.28 -2.61
N PHE A 234 -6.81 1.37 -3.56
CA PHE A 234 -6.25 0.03 -3.51
C PHE A 234 -5.36 -0.17 -4.73
N PRO A 235 -4.03 -0.23 -4.54
CA PRO A 235 -3.13 -0.53 -5.63
C PRO A 235 -3.27 -1.99 -6.05
N GLY A 236 -3.15 -2.23 -7.36
CA GLY A 236 -2.92 -3.56 -7.90
C GLY A 236 -1.54 -4.10 -7.51
N PRO A 237 -1.11 -5.23 -8.10
CA PRO A 237 0.25 -5.74 -7.91
C PRO A 237 1.30 -4.70 -8.31
N ILE A 238 2.26 -4.48 -7.42
CA ILE A 238 3.33 -3.50 -7.58
C ILE A 238 4.65 -4.24 -7.78
N VAL A 239 5.43 -3.80 -8.77
CA VAL A 239 6.83 -4.20 -8.93
C VAL A 239 7.68 -2.93 -8.84
N GLU A 240 8.35 -2.78 -7.71
CA GLU A 240 9.31 -1.72 -7.42
C GLU A 240 10.69 -2.14 -7.89
N LEU A 241 11.31 -1.34 -8.76
CA LEU A 241 12.62 -1.61 -9.34
C LEU A 241 13.62 -0.55 -8.89
N SER A 242 14.86 -0.97 -8.66
CA SER A 242 15.96 -0.01 -8.56
C SER A 242 16.36 0.49 -9.95
N PRO A 243 16.45 1.82 -10.18
CA PRO A 243 16.83 2.37 -11.49
C PRO A 243 18.30 2.10 -11.85
N VAL A 244 19.10 1.62 -10.89
CA VAL A 244 20.52 1.26 -11.10
C VAL A 244 20.66 -0.20 -11.55
N ASP A 245 19.69 -1.05 -11.22
CA ASP A 245 19.77 -2.50 -11.38
C ASP A 245 18.39 -3.16 -11.46
N GLU A 246 17.63 -2.73 -12.47
CA GLU A 246 16.24 -3.09 -12.73
C GLU A 246 15.97 -4.61 -12.78
N GLU A 247 17.00 -5.45 -12.96
CA GLU A 247 16.86 -6.91 -13.06
C GLU A 247 17.14 -7.67 -11.74
N ASN A 248 17.85 -7.07 -10.77
CA ASN A 248 18.38 -7.83 -9.63
C ASN A 248 17.86 -7.34 -8.27
N THR A 249 17.57 -6.04 -8.13
CA THR A 249 16.98 -5.47 -6.91
C THR A 249 15.53 -5.13 -7.19
N ILE A 250 14.64 -6.00 -6.73
CA ILE A 250 13.21 -6.00 -7.06
C ILE A 250 12.43 -6.14 -5.75
N HIS A 251 11.43 -5.29 -5.56
CA HIS A 251 10.45 -5.43 -4.50
C HIS A 251 9.07 -5.66 -5.11
N ASN A 252 8.60 -6.91 -5.04
CA ASN A 252 7.32 -7.32 -5.59
C ASN A 252 6.31 -7.40 -4.46
N VAL A 253 5.26 -6.59 -4.49
CA VAL A 253 4.27 -6.49 -3.42
C VAL A 253 2.86 -6.42 -3.99
N LYS A 254 1.88 -6.68 -3.14
CA LYS A 254 0.47 -6.41 -3.42
C LYS A 254 -0.26 -6.04 -2.14
N THR A 255 -1.51 -5.60 -2.27
CA THR A 255 -2.37 -5.36 -1.12
C THR A 255 -2.40 -6.57 -0.17
N ALA A 256 -2.14 -6.31 1.12
CA ALA A 256 -2.07 -7.32 2.15
C ALA A 256 -3.41 -7.98 2.39
N THR A 257 -3.40 -9.28 2.68
CA THR A 257 -4.61 -10.05 2.97
C THR A 257 -4.70 -10.41 4.44
N ILE A 258 -5.92 -10.74 4.89
CA ILE A 258 -6.10 -11.35 6.21
C ILE A 258 -5.67 -12.83 6.11
N PRO A 259 -4.91 -13.38 7.09
CA PRO A 259 -4.62 -14.81 7.13
C PRO A 259 -5.91 -15.63 7.04
N GLU A 260 -5.95 -16.65 6.18
CA GLU A 260 -7.10 -17.54 6.16
C GLU A 260 -7.28 -18.18 7.55
N PRO A 261 -8.46 -18.06 8.17
CA PRO A 261 -8.70 -18.70 9.45
C PRO A 261 -8.46 -20.20 9.33
N ALA A 262 -7.56 -20.76 10.14
CA ALA A 262 -7.32 -22.20 10.21
C ALA A 262 -8.61 -23.02 10.48
N THR A 263 -9.65 -22.35 10.97
CA THR A 263 -11.00 -22.89 11.14
C THR A 263 -11.64 -23.35 9.83
N SER A 264 -11.32 -22.77 8.68
CA SER A 264 -11.83 -23.21 7.37
C SER A 264 -11.32 -24.61 7.02
N LEU A 265 -10.03 -24.87 7.27
CA LEU A 265 -9.42 -26.18 7.11
C LEU A 265 -9.99 -27.19 8.13
N LEU A 266 -10.17 -26.77 9.39
CA LEU A 266 -10.78 -27.62 10.43
C LEU A 266 -12.25 -27.97 10.12
N LEU A 267 -13.02 -27.02 9.55
CA LEU A 267 -14.40 -27.27 9.14
C LEU A 267 -14.45 -28.26 7.97
N LEU A 268 -13.60 -28.07 6.95
CA LEU A 268 -13.53 -28.97 5.81
C LEU A 268 -13.13 -30.38 6.24
N THR A 269 -12.08 -30.51 7.06
CA THR A 269 -11.63 -31.80 7.59
C THR A 269 -12.66 -32.43 8.52
N GLY A 270 -13.35 -31.63 9.34
CA GLY A 270 -14.46 -32.08 10.19
C GLY A 270 -15.65 -32.62 9.38
N LEU A 271 -16.06 -31.93 8.33
CA LEU A 271 -17.15 -32.36 7.44
C LEU A 271 -16.79 -33.65 6.68
N LEU A 272 -15.56 -33.75 6.16
CA LEU A 272 -15.06 -34.98 5.52
C LEU A 272 -15.00 -36.15 6.51
N GLY A 273 -14.52 -35.90 7.74
CA GLY A 273 -14.49 -36.90 8.81
C GLY A 273 -15.89 -37.41 9.18
N MET A 274 -16.87 -36.53 9.33
CA MET A 274 -18.27 -36.91 9.59
C MET A 274 -18.90 -37.68 8.42
N GLY A 275 -18.62 -37.27 7.18
CA GLY A 275 -19.08 -37.99 5.98
C GLY A 275 -18.51 -39.41 5.89
N ALA A 276 -17.23 -39.58 6.18
CA ALA A 276 -16.56 -40.88 6.22
C ALA A 276 -17.10 -41.79 7.33
N MET A 277 -17.36 -41.25 8.52
CA MET A 277 -17.99 -41.99 9.63
C MET A 277 -19.42 -42.43 9.31
N ARG A 278 -20.20 -41.60 8.59
CA ARG A 278 -21.57 -41.93 8.22
C ARG A 278 -21.65 -43.06 7.20
N ARG A 279 -20.71 -43.13 6.25
CA ARG A 279 -20.63 -44.23 5.27
C ARG A 279 -20.30 -45.59 5.91
N ARG A 280 -19.52 -45.61 7.00
CA ARG A 280 -19.18 -46.84 7.74
C ARG A 280 -20.35 -47.46 8.51
N LYS A 281 -21.44 -46.72 8.76
CA LYS A 281 -22.62 -47.23 9.49
C LYS A 281 -23.72 -47.80 8.58
N THR A 282 -23.59 -47.64 7.26
CA THR A 282 -24.56 -48.09 6.25
C THR A 282 -24.10 -49.30 5.44
N VAL A 283 -23.03 -49.98 5.88
CA VAL A 283 -22.58 -51.29 5.41
C VAL A 283 -22.64 -52.24 6.60
#